data_AF-A0A538HZP1-F1
#
_entry.id   AF-A0A538HZP1-F1
#
_cell.length_a   1.000
_cell.length_b   1.000
_cell.length_c   1.000
_cell.angle_alpha   90.00
_cell.angle_beta   90.00
_cell.angle_gamma   90.00
#
_symmetry.space_group_name_H-M   'P 1'
#
loop_
_entity.id
_entity.type
_entity.pdbx_description
1 polymer ?
#
loop_
_entity_poly.entity_id
_entity_poly.type
_entity_poly.pdbx_seq_one_letter_code
_entity_poly.pdbx_strand_id
1 'polypeptide(L)'
;MNKQVSQIGVAALVLLAALIVATTYWQTWANAGLAERQDNAIRLVAQFSVKRGTIYAADHRTVLARNVAKKVNGQTLYFRRYPTGPLFSAAVGYSTQSRNQTGIEEAYNDFLTGSNSNLDTVFNTTLDKLKGTTVRGNDLVLSLRPGAQAIALRALRGKCGAVVAMDPTTGAVQVLASSPAYNPNLIEKHFNVALHQGGKCGALV
;
A
#
# COMPACT_ATOMS: atom_id res chain seq x y z
N MET A 1 45.60 41.36 -25.96
CA MET A 1 44.30 40.94 -25.41
C MET A 1 44.04 41.72 -24.13
N ASN A 2 42.89 42.39 -24.04
CA ASN A 2 42.59 43.29 -22.95
C ASN A 2 42.34 42.49 -21.66
N LYS A 3 43.20 42.64 -20.65
CA LYS A 3 43.15 41.85 -19.40
C LYS A 3 41.81 42.00 -18.67
N GLN A 4 41.17 43.16 -18.80
CA GLN A 4 39.86 43.45 -18.22
C GLN A 4 38.74 42.59 -18.86
N VAL A 5 38.80 42.38 -20.18
CA VAL A 5 37.81 41.56 -20.90
C VAL A 5 37.97 40.08 -20.54
N SER A 6 39.22 39.59 -20.39
CA SER A 6 39.43 38.20 -19.98
C SER A 6 39.02 37.93 -18.54
N GLN A 7 39.17 38.90 -17.63
CA GLN A 7 38.73 38.78 -16.23
C GLN A 7 37.20 38.68 -16.11
N ILE A 8 36.47 39.50 -16.87
CA ILE A 8 34.99 39.42 -16.90
C ILE A 8 34.53 38.09 -17.52
N GLY A 9 35.20 37.62 -18.58
CA GLY A 9 34.90 36.32 -19.19
C GLY A 9 35.13 35.13 -18.25
N VAL A 10 36.23 35.16 -17.47
CA VAL A 10 36.50 34.14 -16.45
C VAL A 10 35.47 34.20 -15.32
N ALA A 11 35.10 35.39 -14.85
CA ALA A 11 34.07 35.54 -13.82
C ALA A 11 32.70 35.00 -14.27
N ALA A 12 32.32 35.26 -15.53
CA ALA A 12 31.08 34.73 -16.11
C ALA A 12 31.11 33.19 -16.23
N LEU A 13 32.23 32.60 -16.64
CA LEU A 13 32.40 31.15 -16.70
C LEU A 13 32.32 30.49 -15.33
N VAL A 14 32.90 31.11 -14.29
CA VAL A 14 32.80 30.62 -12.91
C VAL A 14 31.36 30.66 -12.41
N LEU A 15 30.62 31.74 -12.67
CA LEU A 15 29.20 31.85 -12.32
C LEU A 15 28.35 30.81 -13.05
N LEU A 16 28.62 30.57 -14.34
CA LEU A 16 27.93 29.54 -15.12
C LEU A 16 28.21 28.13 -14.56
N ALA A 17 29.47 27.83 -14.25
CA ALA A 17 29.87 26.56 -13.64
C ALA A 17 29.20 26.37 -12.27
N ALA A 18 29.15 27.42 -11.44
CA ALA A 18 28.46 27.39 -10.16
C ALA A 18 26.95 27.13 -10.31
N LEU A 19 26.29 27.72 -11.32
CA LEU A 19 24.89 27.45 -11.63
C LEU A 19 24.67 25.99 -12.06
N ILE A 20 25.54 25.45 -12.92
CA ILE A 20 25.46 24.05 -13.39
C ILE A 20 25.65 23.09 -12.21
N VAL A 21 26.62 23.34 -11.33
CA VAL A 21 26.84 22.52 -10.13
C VAL A 21 25.65 22.61 -9.19
N ALA A 22 25.14 23.81 -8.91
CA ALA A 22 23.98 24.00 -8.04
C ALA A 22 22.74 23.27 -8.59
N THR A 23 22.44 23.42 -9.87
CA THR A 23 21.29 22.77 -10.51
C THR A 23 21.44 21.24 -10.55
N THR A 24 22.64 20.73 -10.89
CA THR A 24 22.93 19.29 -10.89
C THR A 24 22.81 18.71 -9.49
N TYR A 25 23.32 19.39 -8.46
CA TYR A 25 23.20 18.98 -7.06
C TYR A 25 21.74 18.86 -6.61
N TRP A 26 20.91 19.87 -6.90
CA TRP A 26 19.48 19.82 -6.58
C TRP A 26 18.72 18.77 -7.38
N GLN A 27 19.07 18.56 -8.66
CA GLN A 27 18.41 17.57 -9.53
C GLN A 27 18.79 16.12 -9.22
N THR A 28 20.00 15.85 -8.76
CA THR A 28 20.49 14.47 -8.55
C THR A 28 20.40 14.01 -7.10
N TRP A 29 20.65 14.93 -6.16
CA TRP A 29 20.78 14.58 -4.74
C TRP A 29 19.59 15.06 -3.91
N ALA A 30 19.07 16.28 -4.17
CA ALA A 30 17.93 16.82 -3.42
C ALA A 30 16.55 16.35 -3.92
N ASN A 31 16.49 15.71 -5.10
CA ASN A 31 15.23 15.19 -5.66
C ASN A 31 14.69 13.92 -4.97
N ALA A 32 15.52 13.20 -4.21
CA ALA A 32 15.10 11.98 -3.52
C ALA A 32 13.90 12.23 -2.59
N GLY A 33 13.78 13.43 -2.01
CA GLY A 33 12.66 13.79 -1.13
C GLY A 33 11.41 14.35 -1.82
N LEU A 34 11.50 14.94 -3.03
CA LEU A 34 10.34 15.58 -3.69
C LEU A 34 9.44 14.58 -4.42
N ALA A 35 10.02 13.53 -4.99
CA ALA A 35 9.26 12.44 -5.61
C ALA A 35 8.58 11.52 -4.57
N GLU A 36 9.07 11.53 -3.32
CA GLU A 36 8.56 10.71 -2.23
C GLU A 36 7.50 11.38 -1.36
N ARG A 37 7.24 12.69 -1.55
CA ARG A 37 6.26 13.40 -0.73
C ARG A 37 4.87 12.76 -0.82
N GLN A 38 4.23 12.64 0.35
CA GLN A 38 2.96 11.95 0.54
C GLN A 38 1.77 12.65 -0.14
N ASP A 39 1.91 13.94 -0.45
CA ASP A 39 0.92 14.81 -1.08
C ASP A 39 0.97 14.82 -2.62
N ASN A 40 1.84 14.01 -3.24
CA ASN A 40 1.98 14.00 -4.69
C ASN A 40 0.80 13.31 -5.39
N ALA A 41 -0.13 14.13 -5.89
CA ALA A 41 -1.34 13.70 -6.60
C ALA A 41 -1.06 12.79 -7.81
N ILE A 42 0.08 12.97 -8.50
CA ILE A 42 0.43 12.15 -9.68
C ILE A 42 0.73 10.70 -9.24
N ARG A 43 1.44 10.54 -8.13
CA ARG A 43 1.77 9.21 -7.58
C ARG A 43 0.53 8.52 -7.01
N LEU A 44 -0.37 9.29 -6.40
CA LEU A 44 -1.65 8.81 -5.90
C LEU A 44 -2.53 8.24 -7.04
N VAL A 45 -2.66 8.95 -8.15
CA VAL A 45 -3.40 8.48 -9.34
C VAL A 45 -2.74 7.24 -9.96
N ALA A 46 -1.40 7.21 -10.02
CA ALA A 46 -0.68 6.05 -10.54
C ALA A 46 -0.93 4.78 -9.70
N GLN A 47 -1.05 4.90 -8.38
CA GLN A 47 -1.37 3.78 -7.48
C GLN A 47 -2.81 3.25 -7.71
N PHE A 48 -3.76 4.12 -8.06
CA PHE A 48 -5.11 3.70 -8.41
C PHE A 48 -5.24 3.02 -9.76
N SER A 49 -4.30 3.24 -10.67
CA SER A 49 -4.29 2.57 -11.97
C SER A 49 -3.74 1.14 -11.89
N VAL A 50 -3.12 0.74 -10.78
CA VAL A 50 -2.58 -0.63 -10.61
C VAL A 50 -3.69 -1.57 -10.15
N LYS A 51 -3.90 -2.64 -10.93
CA LYS A 51 -4.80 -3.72 -10.54
C LYS A 51 -4.08 -4.66 -9.58
N ARG A 52 -4.12 -4.34 -8.28
CA ARG A 52 -3.60 -5.19 -7.21
C ARG A 52 -4.12 -6.63 -7.26
N GLY A 53 -3.32 -7.59 -6.80
CA GLY A 53 -3.74 -8.99 -6.64
C GLY A 53 -4.84 -9.19 -5.61
N THR A 54 -5.59 -10.27 -5.76
CA THR A 54 -6.65 -10.72 -4.84
C THR A 54 -6.05 -11.54 -3.72
N ILE A 55 -6.52 -11.35 -2.49
CA ILE A 55 -6.10 -12.15 -1.33
C ILE A 55 -7.18 -13.18 -1.04
N TYR A 56 -6.81 -14.46 -1.02
CA TYR A 56 -7.66 -15.60 -0.71
C TYR A 56 -7.27 -16.21 0.64
N ALA A 57 -8.25 -16.85 1.29
CA ALA A 57 -8.01 -17.68 2.46
C ALA A 57 -7.48 -19.07 2.06
N ALA A 58 -7.22 -19.93 3.05
CA ALA A 58 -6.65 -21.27 2.84
C ALA A 58 -7.52 -22.21 1.99
N ASP A 59 -8.80 -21.88 1.82
CA ASP A 59 -9.74 -22.66 1.02
C ASP A 59 -9.72 -22.30 -0.48
N HIS A 60 -8.89 -21.33 -0.90
CA HIS A 60 -8.83 -20.78 -2.27
C HIS A 60 -10.15 -20.23 -2.82
N ARG A 61 -11.17 -20.07 -1.97
CA ARG A 61 -12.53 -19.65 -2.37
C ARG A 61 -12.94 -18.37 -1.65
N THR A 62 -12.62 -18.27 -0.37
CA THR A 62 -12.98 -17.11 0.43
C THR A 62 -12.06 -15.94 0.09
N VAL A 63 -12.65 -14.92 -0.53
CA VAL A 63 -11.95 -13.69 -0.90
C VAL A 63 -11.86 -12.75 0.29
N LEU A 64 -10.64 -12.49 0.75
CA LEU A 64 -10.36 -11.62 1.88
C LEU A 64 -10.22 -10.16 1.46
N ALA A 65 -9.59 -9.93 0.30
CA ALA A 65 -9.44 -8.60 -0.27
C ALA A 65 -9.42 -8.67 -1.80
N ARG A 66 -10.13 -7.75 -2.46
CA ARG A 66 -10.18 -7.65 -3.92
C ARG A 66 -10.29 -6.20 -4.36
N ASN A 67 -10.02 -5.96 -5.65
CA ASN A 67 -10.24 -4.64 -6.22
C ASN A 67 -11.64 -4.50 -6.82
N VAL A 68 -12.14 -3.28 -6.78
CA VAL A 68 -13.36 -2.83 -7.45
C VAL A 68 -12.98 -1.69 -8.37
N ALA A 69 -13.19 -1.87 -9.67
CA ALA A 69 -12.96 -0.81 -10.64
C ALA A 69 -14.08 0.23 -10.55
N LYS A 70 -13.72 1.51 -10.53
CA LYS A 70 -14.64 2.63 -10.62
C LYS A 70 -14.11 3.62 -11.63
N LYS A 71 -14.96 4.02 -12.57
CA LYS A 71 -14.64 5.07 -13.53
C LYS A 71 -14.85 6.43 -12.88
N VAL A 72 -13.81 7.26 -12.89
CA VAL A 72 -13.85 8.64 -12.40
C VAL A 72 -13.19 9.50 -13.47
N ASN A 73 -13.90 10.50 -13.99
CA ASN A 73 -13.39 11.44 -15.01
C ASN A 73 -12.74 10.75 -16.23
N GLY A 74 -13.35 9.66 -16.72
CA GLY A 74 -12.85 8.89 -17.88
C GLY A 74 -11.68 7.94 -17.57
N GLN A 75 -11.11 7.97 -16.36
CA GLN A 75 -10.05 7.06 -15.94
C GLN A 75 -10.62 5.91 -15.10
N THR A 76 -10.10 4.69 -15.29
CA THR A 76 -10.48 3.52 -14.49
C THR A 76 -9.57 3.41 -13.28
N LEU A 77 -10.12 3.66 -12.10
CA LEU A 77 -9.41 3.58 -10.82
C LEU A 77 -9.82 2.30 -10.08
N TYR A 78 -8.85 1.61 -9.49
CA TYR A 78 -9.07 0.41 -8.70
C TYR A 78 -9.08 0.73 -7.22
N PHE A 79 -10.22 0.47 -6.56
CA PHE A 79 -10.39 0.65 -5.12
C PHE A 79 -10.35 -0.69 -4.39
N ARG A 80 -9.75 -0.73 -3.20
CA ARG A 80 -9.66 -1.94 -2.41
C ARG A 80 -10.96 -2.20 -1.65
N ARG A 81 -11.43 -3.45 -1.64
CA ARG A 81 -12.64 -3.89 -0.90
C ARG A 81 -12.38 -5.21 -0.17
N TYR A 82 -12.89 -5.29 1.05
CA TYR A 82 -12.74 -6.41 1.97
C TYR A 82 -14.11 -7.06 2.24
N PRO A 83 -14.47 -8.13 1.51
CA PRO A 83 -15.80 -8.74 1.58
C PRO A 83 -16.12 -9.35 2.95
N THR A 84 -15.11 -9.83 3.66
CA THR A 84 -15.24 -10.48 4.97
C THR A 84 -15.32 -9.49 6.13
N GLY A 85 -15.22 -8.18 5.85
CA GLY A 85 -15.35 -7.10 6.84
C GLY A 85 -14.36 -7.27 8.01
N PRO A 86 -14.83 -7.22 9.28
CA PRO A 86 -13.95 -7.26 10.45
C PRO A 86 -13.34 -8.63 10.74
N LEU A 87 -13.79 -9.71 10.08
CA LEU A 87 -13.39 -11.08 10.41
C LEU A 87 -11.88 -11.33 10.29
N PHE A 88 -11.25 -10.69 9.32
CA PHE A 88 -9.82 -10.83 9.03
C PHE A 88 -9.06 -9.51 9.12
N SER A 89 -9.66 -8.46 9.68
CA SER A 89 -9.07 -7.12 9.70
C SER A 89 -7.74 -7.08 10.44
N ALA A 90 -7.60 -7.84 11.52
CA ALA A 90 -6.35 -7.92 12.29
C ALA A 90 -5.19 -8.55 11.51
N ALA A 91 -5.47 -9.49 10.61
CA ALA A 91 -4.45 -10.19 9.83
C ALA A 91 -4.19 -9.52 8.48
N VAL A 92 -5.25 -9.31 7.70
CA VAL A 92 -5.16 -8.75 6.36
C VAL A 92 -4.79 -7.27 6.41
N GLY A 93 -5.27 -6.56 7.43
CA GLY A 93 -5.13 -5.12 7.55
C GLY A 93 -6.05 -4.37 6.58
N TYR A 94 -5.60 -3.19 6.18
CA TYR A 94 -6.24 -2.35 5.19
C TYR A 94 -5.22 -1.69 4.28
N SER A 95 -5.66 -1.26 3.11
CA SER A 95 -4.88 -0.46 2.17
C SER A 95 -5.73 0.76 1.82
N THR A 96 -5.29 1.92 2.29
CA THR A 96 -5.95 3.19 2.01
C THR A 96 -5.27 3.95 0.87
N GLN A 97 -6.05 4.86 0.35
CA GLN A 97 -5.81 5.81 -0.72
C GLN A 97 -4.69 6.76 -0.32
N SER A 98 -4.71 7.24 0.92
CA SER A 98 -3.70 8.13 1.49
C SER A 98 -2.41 7.41 1.93
N ARG A 99 -2.10 6.24 1.34
CA ARG A 99 -0.89 5.42 1.59
C ARG A 99 -0.74 4.76 2.95
N ASN A 100 -1.75 4.76 3.82
CA ASN A 100 -1.69 3.93 5.02
C ASN A 100 -2.09 2.51 4.66
N GLN A 101 -1.11 1.62 4.73
CA GLN A 101 -1.28 0.18 4.60
C GLN A 101 -0.90 -0.47 5.94
N THR A 102 -1.50 -1.62 6.24
CA THR A 102 -1.18 -2.37 7.47
C THR A 102 -1.28 -3.86 7.22
N GLY A 103 -0.64 -4.66 8.08
CA GLY A 103 -0.76 -6.11 8.06
C GLY A 103 -0.23 -6.73 6.76
N ILE A 104 -0.95 -7.72 6.23
CA ILE A 104 -0.55 -8.43 5.01
C ILE A 104 -0.58 -7.52 3.77
N GLU A 105 -1.46 -6.52 3.73
CA GLU A 105 -1.51 -5.55 2.62
C GLU A 105 -0.23 -4.73 2.49
N GLU A 106 0.42 -4.42 3.61
CA GLU A 106 1.71 -3.72 3.66
C GLU A 106 2.86 -4.71 3.43
N ALA A 107 2.90 -5.81 4.20
CA ALA A 107 4.00 -6.77 4.16
C ALA A 107 4.21 -7.40 2.77
N TYR A 108 3.13 -7.61 2.00
CA TYR A 108 3.18 -8.18 0.66
C TYR A 108 2.77 -7.17 -0.42
N ASN A 109 2.89 -5.88 -0.14
CA ASN A 109 2.54 -4.82 -1.08
C ASN A 109 3.22 -5.02 -2.44
N ASP A 110 4.50 -5.38 -2.47
CA ASP A 110 5.29 -5.51 -3.71
C ASP A 110 4.82 -6.67 -4.61
N PHE A 111 4.33 -7.75 -4.01
CA PHE A 111 3.71 -8.84 -4.74
C PHE A 111 2.33 -8.44 -5.24
N LEU A 112 1.54 -7.78 -4.38
CA LEU A 112 0.20 -7.33 -4.68
C LEU A 112 0.17 -6.25 -5.76
N THR A 113 1.19 -5.43 -5.92
CA THR A 113 1.31 -4.42 -6.99
C THR A 113 2.05 -4.95 -8.22
N GLY A 114 2.74 -6.09 -8.11
CA GLY A 114 3.63 -6.60 -9.13
C GLY A 114 4.97 -5.87 -9.22
N SER A 115 5.28 -4.94 -8.29
CA SER A 115 6.55 -4.21 -8.29
C SER A 115 7.76 -5.08 -7.93
N ASN A 116 7.55 -6.23 -7.27
CA ASN A 116 8.64 -7.20 -7.04
C ASN A 116 9.21 -7.76 -8.36
N SER A 117 8.40 -7.79 -9.43
CA SER A 117 8.80 -8.49 -10.65
C SER A 117 9.83 -7.77 -11.52
N ASN A 118 10.28 -6.55 -11.20
CA ASN A 118 11.26 -5.85 -12.04
C ASN A 118 11.95 -4.67 -11.31
N LEU A 119 13.13 -4.91 -10.73
CA LEU A 119 14.12 -3.83 -10.54
C LEU A 119 14.60 -3.26 -11.91
N ASP A 120 14.33 -3.96 -13.01
CA ASP A 120 14.51 -3.50 -14.39
C ASP A 120 13.45 -2.48 -14.86
N THR A 121 12.38 -2.20 -14.08
CA THR A 121 11.27 -1.36 -14.55
C THR A 121 11.56 0.13 -14.57
N VAL A 122 12.68 0.63 -14.04
CA VAL A 122 12.95 2.08 -14.14
C VAL A 122 13.02 2.52 -15.62
N PHE A 123 13.47 1.64 -16.52
CA PHE A 123 13.47 1.86 -17.96
C PHE A 123 12.16 1.45 -18.67
N ASN A 124 11.49 0.37 -18.24
CA ASN A 124 10.25 -0.09 -18.88
C ASN A 124 8.97 0.67 -18.47
N THR A 125 8.97 1.35 -17.32
CA THR A 125 7.79 2.14 -16.86
C THR A 125 7.47 3.28 -17.83
N THR A 126 8.45 3.78 -18.57
CA THR A 126 8.27 4.82 -19.59
C THR A 126 7.58 4.27 -20.83
N LEU A 127 7.88 3.03 -21.23
CA LEU A 127 7.28 2.33 -22.38
C LEU A 127 5.89 1.76 -22.07
N ASP A 128 5.66 1.24 -20.87
CA ASP A 128 4.34 0.73 -20.46
C ASP A 128 3.32 1.85 -20.21
N LYS A 129 3.77 3.02 -19.74
CA LYS A 129 2.93 4.23 -19.72
C LYS A 129 2.54 4.68 -21.13
N LEU A 130 3.38 4.45 -22.14
CA LEU A 130 3.06 4.73 -23.55
C LEU A 130 2.10 3.70 -24.17
N LYS A 131 2.08 2.46 -23.67
CA LYS A 131 1.20 1.37 -24.16
C LYS A 131 -0.14 1.26 -23.44
N GLY A 132 -0.34 1.97 -22.32
CA GLY A 132 -1.60 1.94 -21.57
C GLY A 132 -1.89 0.59 -20.89
N THR A 133 -0.87 -0.26 -20.73
CA THR A 133 -1.03 -1.59 -20.13
C THR A 133 -1.27 -1.45 -18.62
N THR A 134 -2.40 -1.95 -18.13
CA THR A 134 -2.69 -1.96 -16.69
C THR A 134 -1.76 -2.95 -15.99
N VAL A 135 -0.88 -2.46 -15.10
CA VAL A 135 -0.04 -3.32 -14.26
C VAL A 135 -0.95 -4.16 -13.36
N ARG A 136 -0.83 -5.49 -13.46
CA ARG A 136 -1.56 -6.45 -12.64
C ARG A 136 -0.61 -7.10 -11.65
N GLY A 137 -0.93 -7.04 -10.37
CA GLY A 137 -0.16 -7.73 -9.34
C GLY A 137 -0.59 -9.18 -9.12
N ASN A 138 0.19 -9.87 -8.29
CA ASN A 138 0.04 -11.28 -7.99
C ASN A 138 -1.00 -11.53 -6.89
N ASP A 139 -1.81 -12.57 -7.08
CA ASP A 139 -2.77 -13.02 -6.09
C ASP A 139 -2.04 -13.72 -4.93
N LEU A 140 -2.54 -13.57 -3.70
CA LEU A 140 -2.00 -14.20 -2.51
C LEU A 140 -2.99 -15.21 -1.94
N VAL A 141 -2.47 -16.33 -1.45
CA VAL A 141 -3.25 -17.33 -0.71
C VAL A 141 -2.68 -17.43 0.69
N LEU A 142 -3.51 -17.18 1.70
CA LEU A 142 -3.12 -17.24 3.10
C LEU A 142 -3.44 -18.61 3.71
N SER A 143 -2.74 -18.99 4.77
CA SER A 143 -3.02 -20.18 5.58
C SER A 143 -4.23 -20.04 6.52
N LEU A 144 -4.86 -18.87 6.56
CA LEU A 144 -5.97 -18.58 7.47
C LEU A 144 -7.23 -19.37 7.08
N ARG A 145 -7.83 -20.07 8.05
CA ARG A 145 -9.03 -20.88 7.84
C ARG A 145 -10.29 -20.08 8.24
N PRO A 146 -11.21 -19.78 7.29
CA PRO A 146 -12.37 -18.93 7.58
C PRO A 146 -13.29 -19.43 8.69
N GLY A 147 -13.53 -20.75 8.74
CA GLY A 147 -14.36 -21.35 9.80
C GLY A 147 -13.74 -21.17 11.19
N ALA A 148 -12.44 -21.47 11.33
CA ALA A 148 -11.72 -21.34 12.60
C ALA A 148 -11.61 -19.86 13.03
N GLN A 149 -11.34 -18.96 12.08
CA GLN A 149 -11.30 -17.51 12.32
C GLN A 149 -12.64 -16.99 12.88
N ALA A 150 -13.77 -17.44 12.31
CA ALA A 150 -15.09 -17.01 12.75
C ALA A 150 -15.43 -17.51 14.16
N ILE A 151 -14.99 -18.72 14.51
CA ILE A 151 -15.13 -19.27 15.85
C ILE A 151 -14.30 -18.45 16.85
N ALA A 152 -13.03 -18.17 16.52
CA ALA A 152 -12.14 -17.39 17.39
C ALA A 152 -12.65 -15.98 17.65
N LEU A 153 -13.10 -15.27 16.60
CA LEU A 153 -13.65 -13.93 16.77
C LEU A 153 -14.95 -13.94 17.58
N ARG A 154 -15.79 -14.99 17.43
CA ARG A 154 -17.00 -15.16 18.24
C ARG A 154 -16.66 -15.41 19.71
N ALA A 155 -15.64 -16.20 20.00
CA ALA A 155 -15.17 -16.47 21.36
C ALA A 155 -14.62 -15.20 22.05
N LEU A 156 -14.07 -14.27 21.28
CA LEU A 156 -13.55 -12.98 21.75
C LEU A 156 -14.62 -11.88 21.89
N ARG A 157 -15.88 -12.12 21.49
CA ARG A 157 -16.93 -11.09 21.56
C ARG A 157 -17.10 -10.57 22.98
N GLY A 158 -17.04 -9.24 23.13
CA GLY A 158 -17.16 -8.56 24.42
C GLY A 158 -15.91 -8.60 25.30
N LYS A 159 -14.82 -9.22 24.85
CA LYS A 159 -13.54 -9.31 25.57
C LYS A 159 -12.43 -8.62 24.76
N CYS A 160 -11.49 -7.97 25.44
CA CYS A 160 -10.26 -7.50 24.80
C CYS A 160 -9.24 -8.63 24.77
N GLY A 161 -8.64 -8.88 23.62
CA GLY A 161 -7.61 -9.90 23.52
C GLY A 161 -7.41 -10.38 22.09
N ALA A 162 -6.51 -11.32 21.95
CA ALA A 162 -6.19 -11.96 20.68
C ALA A 162 -6.23 -13.48 20.82
N VAL A 163 -6.53 -14.15 19.72
CA VAL A 163 -6.46 -15.60 19.60
C VAL A 163 -5.60 -15.92 18.38
N VAL A 164 -4.57 -16.73 18.60
CA VAL A 164 -3.69 -17.25 17.56
C VAL A 164 -3.76 -18.76 17.59
N ALA A 165 -3.94 -19.38 16.43
CA ALA A 165 -3.82 -20.83 16.28
C ALA A 165 -2.87 -21.12 15.12
N MET A 166 -1.91 -22.00 15.35
CA MET A 166 -0.93 -22.43 14.36
C MET A 166 -0.93 -23.95 14.24
N ASP A 167 -0.59 -24.43 13.05
CA ASP A 167 -0.27 -25.83 12.83
C ASP A 167 1.16 -26.10 13.34
N PRO A 168 1.37 -26.99 14.32
CA PRO A 168 2.69 -27.27 14.87
C PRO A 168 3.60 -28.03 13.89
N THR A 169 3.03 -28.71 12.89
CA THR A 169 3.80 -29.51 11.92
C THR A 169 4.33 -28.65 10.79
N THR A 170 3.55 -27.68 10.32
CA THR A 170 3.91 -26.81 9.17
C THR A 170 4.33 -25.41 9.60
N GLY A 171 4.06 -25.01 10.85
CA GLY A 171 4.24 -23.65 11.32
C GLY A 171 3.19 -22.67 10.79
N ALA A 172 2.22 -23.13 9.99
CA ALA A 172 1.24 -22.27 9.34
C ALA A 172 0.25 -21.66 10.35
N VAL A 173 0.12 -20.34 10.37
CA VAL A 173 -0.87 -19.66 11.20
C VAL A 173 -2.25 -19.84 10.56
N GLN A 174 -3.14 -20.57 11.24
CA GLN A 174 -4.48 -20.86 10.77
C GLN A 174 -5.53 -19.85 11.26
N VAL A 175 -5.27 -19.22 12.41
CA VAL A 175 -6.14 -18.21 13.01
C VAL A 175 -5.29 -17.07 13.55
N LEU A 176 -5.69 -15.84 13.25
CA LEU A 176 -5.13 -14.63 13.83
C LEU A 176 -6.26 -13.63 14.04
N ALA A 177 -6.93 -13.71 15.18
CA ALA A 177 -8.08 -12.88 15.52
C ALA A 177 -7.74 -11.93 16.67
N SER A 178 -8.28 -10.71 16.62
CA SER A 178 -8.15 -9.72 17.69
C SER A 178 -9.48 -9.03 17.96
N SER A 179 -9.71 -8.67 19.21
CA SER A 179 -10.87 -7.91 19.67
C SER A 179 -10.37 -6.73 20.53
N PRO A 180 -10.77 -5.49 20.22
CA PRO A 180 -11.84 -5.12 19.28
C PRO A 180 -11.39 -5.24 17.81
N ALA A 181 -12.29 -5.76 16.98
CA ALA A 181 -12.10 -5.77 15.53
C ALA A 181 -12.63 -4.47 14.90
N TYR A 182 -12.19 -4.18 13.68
CA TYR A 182 -12.58 -2.98 12.94
C TYR A 182 -12.94 -3.31 11.50
N ASN A 183 -13.71 -2.43 10.84
CA ASN A 183 -14.06 -2.63 9.43
C ASN A 183 -13.06 -1.93 8.50
N PRO A 184 -12.23 -2.67 7.75
CA PRO A 184 -11.21 -2.06 6.89
C PRO A 184 -11.81 -1.23 5.75
N ASN A 185 -13.06 -1.49 5.34
CA ASN A 185 -13.73 -0.70 4.30
C ASN A 185 -14.14 0.72 4.76
N LEU A 186 -14.18 0.95 6.08
CA LEU A 186 -14.63 2.22 6.66
C LEU A 186 -13.48 3.12 7.12
N ILE A 187 -12.25 2.61 7.17
CA ILE A 187 -11.08 3.33 7.72
C ILE A 187 -10.85 4.67 7.02
N GLU A 188 -11.03 4.74 5.70
CA GLU A 188 -10.76 5.94 4.92
C GLU A 188 -11.80 7.06 5.15
N LYS A 189 -13.09 6.72 5.20
CA LYS A 189 -14.19 7.71 5.20
C LYS A 189 -14.87 7.90 6.55
N HIS A 190 -14.87 6.86 7.37
CA HIS A 190 -15.62 6.78 8.61
C HIS A 190 -14.81 6.09 9.71
N PHE A 191 -13.60 6.61 9.99
CA PHE A 191 -12.67 6.04 10.96
C PHE A 191 -13.31 5.76 12.33
N ASN A 192 -14.05 6.73 12.88
CA ASN A 192 -14.74 6.57 14.17
C ASN A 192 -15.73 5.39 14.15
N VAL A 193 -16.44 5.19 13.04
CA VAL A 193 -17.39 4.08 12.89
C VAL A 193 -16.67 2.75 12.67
N ALA A 194 -15.51 2.78 11.99
CA ALA A 194 -14.72 1.58 11.71
C ALA A 194 -14.28 0.87 13.00
N LEU A 195 -13.92 1.62 14.04
CA LEU A 195 -13.43 1.10 15.33
C LEU A 195 -14.55 0.62 16.27
N HIS A 196 -15.78 1.09 16.10
CA HIS A 196 -16.89 0.78 17.00
C HIS A 196 -17.68 -0.48 16.63
N GLN A 197 -17.35 -1.18 15.53
CA GLN A 197 -18.05 -2.42 15.13
C GLN A 197 -17.74 -3.63 16.04
N GLY A 198 -16.68 -3.58 16.86
CA GLY A 198 -16.29 -4.65 17.79
C GLY A 198 -16.99 -4.61 19.16
N GLY A 199 -17.81 -3.59 19.44
CA GLY A 199 -18.30 -3.28 20.79
C GLY A 199 -17.23 -2.61 21.65
N LYS A 200 -17.64 -1.89 22.70
CA LYS A 200 -16.67 -1.45 23.72
C LYS A 200 -16.12 -2.70 24.38
N CYS A 201 -14.81 -2.83 24.32
CA CYS A 201 -14.05 -3.60 25.28
C CYS A 201 -14.55 -3.26 26.69
N GLY A 202 -15.23 -4.19 27.36
CA GLY A 202 -15.49 -4.03 28.79
C GLY A 202 -14.14 -3.84 29.49
N ALA A 203 -14.05 -2.88 30.41
CA ALA A 203 -12.89 -2.78 31.28
C ALA A 203 -12.61 -4.16 31.87
N LEU A 204 -11.35 -4.59 31.86
CA LEU A 204 -10.93 -5.76 32.61
C LEU A 204 -11.25 -5.44 34.08
N VAL A 205 -12.30 -6.07 34.61
CA VAL A 205 -12.61 -6.11 36.05
C VAL A 205 -11.91 -7.32 36.62
#